data_AF-A0A9N9VH94-F1
#
_entry.id   AF-A0A9N9VH94-F1
#
_cell.length_a   1.000
_cell.length_b   1.000
_cell.length_c   1.000
_cell.angle_alpha   90.00
_cell.angle_beta   90.00
_cell.angle_gamma   90.00
#
_symmetry.space_group_name_H-M   'P 1'
#
loop_
_entity.id
_entity.type
_entity.pdbx_description
1 polymer ?
#
loop_
_entity_poly.entity_id
_entity_poly.type
_entity_poly.pdbx_seq_one_letter_code
_entity_poly.pdbx_strand_id
1 'polypeptide(L)'
;MTRSTVAGCSRKTASDPEVAPSCPSPRLLRMQALPPPRSTKRRKRLVQHNYYFAGSPTTSANLPQFLCQDAQNAVDDRFPVFVGEWSIEAASNNTLVSRPRNLNTGLKAWAQYTRGSSFWTWKFRGNVPVNGEGTQAKYWN
;
A
#
# COMPACT_ATOMS: atom_id res chain seq x y z
N MET A 1 13.27 -37.91 23.74
CA MET A 1 12.86 -36.50 23.64
C MET A 1 13.55 -35.89 22.44
N THR A 2 12.85 -35.78 21.31
CA THR A 2 13.44 -35.35 20.03
C THR A 2 12.97 -33.93 19.75
N ARG A 3 13.88 -32.94 19.77
CA ARG A 3 13.57 -31.55 19.42
C ARG A 3 13.54 -31.42 17.90
N SER A 4 12.38 -31.05 17.36
CA SER A 4 12.21 -30.71 15.95
C SER A 4 12.63 -29.26 15.74
N THR A 5 13.68 -29.03 14.96
CA THR A 5 14.18 -27.71 14.60
C THR A 5 13.33 -27.18 13.44
N VAL A 6 12.53 -26.15 13.69
CA VAL A 6 11.80 -25.43 12.64
C VAL A 6 12.82 -24.65 11.81
N ALA A 7 13.00 -25.06 10.55
CA ALA A 7 13.80 -24.34 9.58
C ALA A 7 13.19 -22.95 9.35
N GLY A 8 13.89 -21.91 9.80
CA GLY A 8 13.53 -20.52 9.50
C GLY A 8 13.60 -20.28 7.99
N CYS A 9 12.51 -19.77 7.42
CA CYS A 9 12.47 -19.32 6.04
C CYS A 9 13.37 -18.07 5.92
N SER A 10 14.64 -18.29 5.58
CA SER A 10 15.61 -17.22 5.34
C SER A 10 15.20 -16.47 4.09
N ARG A 11 14.71 -15.24 4.26
CA ARG A 11 14.46 -14.32 3.15
C ARG A 11 15.80 -14.03 2.49
N LYS A 12 16.03 -14.61 1.31
CA LYS A 12 17.04 -14.13 0.37
C LYS A 12 16.73 -12.66 0.11
N THR A 13 17.62 -11.77 0.54
CA THR A 13 17.62 -10.36 0.16
C THR A 13 17.87 -10.30 -1.33
N ALA A 14 16.81 -10.09 -2.10
CA ALA A 14 16.96 -9.63 -3.47
C ALA A 14 17.67 -8.29 -3.40
N SER A 15 18.80 -8.20 -4.10
CA SER A 15 19.58 -6.99 -4.37
C SER A 15 18.68 -5.75 -4.50
N ASP A 16 18.93 -4.76 -3.65
CA ASP A 16 18.16 -3.52 -3.47
C ASP A 16 17.81 -2.85 -4.81
N PRO A 17 16.53 -2.80 -5.20
CA PRO A 17 16.07 -1.78 -6.11
C PRO A 17 15.83 -0.52 -5.26
N GLU A 18 16.66 0.51 -5.48
CA GLU A 18 16.45 1.91 -5.09
C GLU A 18 15.49 2.10 -3.90
N VAL A 19 16.04 2.20 -2.68
CA VAL A 19 15.32 2.30 -1.41
C VAL A 19 14.08 3.18 -1.55
N ALA A 20 12.92 2.53 -1.67
CA ALA A 20 11.64 3.21 -1.62
C ALA A 20 11.61 4.12 -0.38
N PRO A 21 11.23 5.41 -0.50
CA PRO A 21 11.21 6.32 0.64
C PRO A 21 10.48 5.65 1.80
N SER A 22 11.13 5.52 2.95
CA SER A 22 10.51 4.93 4.12
C SER A 22 9.41 5.86 4.60
N CYS A 23 8.16 5.39 4.60
CA CYS A 23 7.09 6.12 5.26
C CYS A 23 7.46 6.38 6.73
N PRO A 24 7.06 7.52 7.32
CA PRO A 24 7.34 7.81 8.73
C PRO A 24 6.91 6.62 9.61
N SER A 25 7.63 6.27 10.66
CA SER A 25 7.06 5.28 11.59
C SER A 25 5.76 5.85 12.18
N PRO A 26 4.66 5.07 12.31
CA PRO A 26 3.50 5.54 13.05
C PRO A 26 3.98 6.02 14.42
N ARG A 27 3.62 7.25 14.80
CA ARG A 27 3.86 7.70 16.18
C ARG A 27 3.23 6.66 17.09
N LEU A 28 4.00 6.14 18.05
CA LEU A 28 3.50 5.25 19.10
C LEU A 28 2.41 6.01 19.86
N LEU A 29 1.16 5.96 19.38
CA LEU A 29 0.02 6.22 20.24
C LEU A 29 0.02 5.05 21.21
N ARG A 30 0.24 5.37 22.49
CA ARG A 30 0.33 4.43 23.62
C ARG A 30 -0.55 3.21 23.37
N MET A 31 0.05 2.03 23.42
CA MET A 31 -0.66 0.77 23.66
C MET A 31 -1.38 0.88 25.01
N GLN A 32 -2.52 1.58 25.05
CA GLN A 32 -3.50 1.30 26.07
C GLN A 32 -4.05 -0.08 25.74
N ALA A 33 -4.02 -0.97 26.72
CA ALA A 33 -4.53 -2.32 26.59
C ALA A 33 -5.93 -2.26 25.98
N LEU A 34 -6.10 -2.85 24.80
CA LEU A 34 -7.42 -3.00 24.20
C LEU A 34 -8.30 -3.74 25.21
N PRO A 35 -9.46 -3.19 25.59
CA PRO A 35 -10.37 -3.90 26.47
C PRO A 35 -10.74 -5.26 25.86
N PRO A 36 -10.93 -6.31 26.68
CA PRO A 36 -11.26 -7.63 26.18
C PRO A 36 -12.51 -7.56 25.30
N PRO A 37 -12.55 -8.29 24.16
CA PRO A 37 -13.64 -8.19 23.21
C PRO A 37 -14.96 -8.56 23.89
N ARG A 38 -15.84 -7.57 24.10
CA ARG A 38 -17.22 -7.81 24.53
C ARG A 38 -18.09 -8.10 23.30
N SER A 39 -18.65 -9.29 23.30
CA SER A 39 -19.80 -9.77 22.52
C SER A 39 -19.56 -10.18 21.05
N THR A 40 -20.32 -11.20 20.66
CA THR A 40 -20.43 -11.92 19.38
C THR A 40 -20.95 -11.08 18.21
N LYS A 41 -20.72 -9.76 18.20
CA LYS A 41 -21.11 -8.89 17.09
C LYS A 41 -20.19 -9.10 15.89
N ARG A 42 -20.78 -9.18 14.69
CA ARG A 42 -20.08 -9.37 13.40
C ARG A 42 -18.84 -8.48 13.34
N ARG A 43 -17.67 -9.06 13.05
CA ARG A 43 -16.40 -8.33 12.90
C ARG A 43 -16.49 -7.43 11.68
N LYS A 44 -16.89 -6.17 11.86
CA LYS A 44 -16.91 -5.15 10.81
C LYS A 44 -15.46 -4.78 10.46
N ARG A 45 -15.18 -4.67 9.17
CA ARG A 45 -13.92 -4.19 8.59
C ARG A 45 -14.26 -3.06 7.63
N LEU A 46 -13.47 -1.99 7.64
CA LEU A 46 -13.62 -0.90 6.68
C LEU A 46 -12.81 -1.22 5.43
N VAL A 47 -13.34 -0.86 4.28
CA VAL A 47 -12.66 -0.96 2.98
C VAL A 47 -12.51 0.45 2.44
N GLN A 48 -11.29 0.82 2.07
CA GLN A 48 -10.96 2.11 1.50
C GLN A 48 -10.33 1.94 0.13
N HIS A 49 -10.67 2.81 -0.82
CA HIS A 49 -10.13 2.81 -2.17
C HIS A 49 -9.34 4.10 -2.36
N ASN A 50 -8.11 4.02 -2.85
CA ASN A 50 -7.22 5.16 -2.99
C ASN A 50 -6.70 5.26 -4.42
N TYR A 51 -6.99 6.36 -5.10
CA TYR A 51 -6.61 6.58 -6.48
C TYR A 51 -5.97 7.96 -6.66
N TYR A 52 -4.99 8.02 -7.57
CA TYR A 52 -4.10 9.17 -7.70
C TYR A 52 -4.09 9.76 -9.11
N PHE A 53 -4.89 9.24 -10.03
CA PHE A 53 -4.91 9.71 -11.43
C PHE A 53 -5.74 11.00 -11.62
N ALA A 54 -6.47 11.46 -10.60
CA ALA A 54 -7.28 12.68 -10.65
C ALA A 54 -7.49 13.29 -9.24
N GLY A 55 -7.85 14.57 -9.18
CA GLY A 55 -8.26 15.25 -7.93
C GLY A 55 -7.11 15.67 -6.99
N SER A 56 -5.86 15.36 -7.32
CA SER A 56 -4.66 15.79 -6.57
C SER A 56 -3.49 16.03 -7.52
N PRO A 57 -2.54 16.94 -7.19
CA PRO A 57 -1.37 17.24 -8.03
C PRO A 57 -0.28 16.15 -7.89
N THR A 58 -0.66 14.91 -8.12
CA THR A 58 0.22 13.75 -8.01
C THR A 58 1.06 13.61 -9.29
N THR A 59 2.30 13.22 -9.10
CA THR A 59 3.26 12.84 -10.13
C THR A 59 3.93 11.54 -9.73
N SER A 60 4.51 10.82 -10.69
CA SER A 60 5.30 9.63 -10.36
C SER A 60 6.43 9.88 -9.36
N ALA A 61 6.97 11.10 -9.30
CA ALA A 61 8.03 11.48 -8.36
C ALA A 61 7.51 11.62 -6.92
N ASN A 62 6.36 12.27 -6.73
CA ASN A 62 5.79 12.62 -5.43
C ASN A 62 4.75 11.59 -4.91
N LEU A 63 4.30 10.65 -5.74
CA LEU A 63 3.30 9.64 -5.39
C LEU A 63 3.62 8.86 -4.10
N PRO A 64 4.88 8.50 -3.78
CA PRO A 64 5.23 7.89 -2.50
C PRO A 64 4.79 8.68 -1.27
N GLN A 65 4.80 10.02 -1.34
CA GLN A 65 4.40 10.88 -0.22
C GLN A 65 2.89 10.77 0.02
N PHE A 66 2.09 10.78 -1.05
CA PHE A 66 0.64 10.60 -0.98
C PHE A 66 0.27 9.20 -0.47
N LEU A 67 0.92 8.16 -0.97
CA LEU A 67 0.72 6.78 -0.49
C LEU A 67 0.97 6.66 1.02
N CYS A 68 2.09 7.22 1.50
CA CYS A 68 2.40 7.20 2.94
C CYS A 68 1.42 8.02 3.78
N GLN A 69 0.96 9.17 3.27
CA GLN A 69 0.02 10.05 3.99
C GLN A 69 -1.36 9.40 4.09
N ASP A 70 -1.86 8.83 3.00
CA ASP A 70 -3.16 8.17 2.98
C ASP A 70 -3.16 6.90 3.81
N ALA A 71 -2.05 6.15 3.83
CA ALA A 71 -1.92 4.97 4.69
C ALA A 71 -2.00 5.33 6.17
N GLN A 72 -1.39 6.45 6.58
CA GLN A 72 -1.51 6.98 7.94
C GLN A 72 -2.94 7.43 8.25
N ASN A 73 -3.57 8.14 7.31
CA ASN A 73 -4.92 8.66 7.48
C ASN A 73 -6.00 7.58 7.41
N ALA A 74 -5.69 6.41 6.85
CA ALA A 74 -6.61 5.28 6.75
C ALA A 74 -6.79 4.53 8.09
N VAL A 75 -6.03 4.84 9.13
CA VAL A 75 -6.16 4.19 10.44
C VAL A 75 -7.46 4.61 11.12
N ASP A 76 -8.27 3.63 11.52
CA ASP A 76 -9.48 3.82 12.34
C ASP A 76 -9.28 3.14 13.70
N ASP A 77 -9.76 3.78 14.76
CA ASP A 77 -9.60 3.36 16.15
C ASP A 77 -10.58 2.24 16.57
N ARG A 78 -11.65 2.03 15.80
CA ARG A 78 -12.74 1.10 16.12
C ARG A 78 -12.73 -0.14 15.24
N PHE A 79 -12.33 -0.03 13.98
CA PHE A 79 -12.40 -1.12 13.02
C PHE A 79 -11.10 -1.31 12.22
N PRO A 80 -10.68 -2.56 11.95
CA PRO A 80 -9.57 -2.79 11.05
C PRO A 80 -9.91 -2.28 9.64
N VAL A 81 -8.95 -1.60 9.01
CA VAL A 81 -9.07 -1.10 7.64
C VAL A 81 -8.28 -1.99 6.68
N PHE A 82 -8.83 -2.25 5.50
CA PHE A 82 -8.15 -2.90 4.37
C PHE A 82 -8.30 -2.02 3.13
N VAL A 83 -7.21 -1.79 2.40
CA VAL A 83 -7.26 -0.99 1.18
C VAL A 83 -7.69 -1.88 0.01
N GLY A 84 -8.98 -1.83 -0.32
CA GLY A 84 -9.61 -2.74 -1.28
C GLY A 84 -9.16 -2.50 -2.72
N GLU A 85 -8.83 -1.25 -3.05
CA GLU A 85 -8.42 -0.87 -4.39
C GLU A 85 -7.42 0.28 -4.35
N TRP A 86 -6.41 0.20 -5.21
CA TRP A 86 -5.48 1.27 -5.50
C TRP A 86 -4.66 0.97 -6.75
N SER A 87 -4.09 1.99 -7.39
CA SER A 87 -3.14 1.87 -8.49
C SER A 87 -2.06 2.94 -8.39
N ILE A 88 -1.05 2.89 -9.27
CA ILE A 88 0.10 3.81 -9.25
C ILE A 88 0.07 4.86 -10.37
N GLU A 89 -1.03 4.96 -11.13
CA GLU A 89 -1.19 6.08 -12.07
C GLU A 89 -1.38 7.38 -11.29
N ALA A 90 -0.54 8.36 -11.60
CA ALA A 90 -0.60 9.71 -11.07
C ALA A 90 -1.34 10.65 -12.05
N ALA A 91 -1.75 11.83 -11.59
CA ALA A 91 -2.49 12.79 -12.40
C ALA A 91 -1.66 13.39 -13.54
N SER A 92 -0.35 13.53 -13.36
CA SER A 92 0.56 14.00 -14.41
C SER A 92 1.98 13.46 -14.24
N ASN A 93 2.84 13.67 -15.25
CA ASN A 93 4.26 13.29 -15.22
C ASN A 93 4.48 11.84 -14.76
N ASN A 94 3.71 10.92 -15.33
CA ASN A 94 3.89 9.49 -15.12
C ASN A 94 5.20 9.02 -15.77
N THR A 95 5.99 8.19 -15.07
CA THR A 95 7.23 7.64 -15.62
C THR A 95 7.28 6.12 -15.45
N LEU A 96 7.78 5.40 -16.44
CA LEU A 96 7.84 3.94 -16.40
C LEU A 96 8.89 3.44 -15.41
N VAL A 97 9.96 4.22 -15.21
CA VAL A 97 11.07 3.90 -14.29
C VAL A 97 10.66 3.97 -12.82
N SER A 98 9.71 4.83 -12.45
CA SER A 98 9.26 5.00 -11.06
C SER A 98 8.32 3.91 -10.56
N ARG A 99 7.76 3.09 -11.46
CA ARG A 99 6.71 2.11 -11.12
C ARG A 99 7.13 1.13 -10.02
N PRO A 100 8.33 0.51 -10.05
CA PRO A 100 8.75 -0.38 -8.98
C PRO A 100 8.84 0.35 -7.63
N ARG A 101 9.39 1.57 -7.60
CA ARG A 101 9.46 2.40 -6.39
C ARG A 101 8.06 2.69 -5.84
N ASN A 102 7.15 3.16 -6.69
CA ASN A 102 5.80 3.54 -6.27
C ASN A 102 4.97 2.35 -5.80
N LEU A 103 5.02 1.22 -6.52
CA LEU A 103 4.34 -0.01 -6.11
C LEU A 103 4.88 -0.53 -4.78
N ASN A 104 6.21 -0.59 -4.63
CA ASN A 104 6.83 -1.08 -3.39
C ASN A 104 6.57 -0.14 -2.21
N THR A 105 6.55 1.19 -2.41
CA THR A 105 6.14 2.13 -1.37
C THR A 105 4.71 1.86 -0.92
N GLY A 106 3.75 1.76 -1.85
CA GLY A 106 2.36 1.53 -1.48
C GLY A 106 2.18 0.20 -0.74
N LEU A 107 2.75 -0.90 -1.25
CA LEU A 107 2.68 -2.21 -0.58
C LEU A 107 3.22 -2.15 0.85
N LYS A 108 4.36 -1.48 1.06
CA LYS A 108 4.95 -1.29 2.40
C LYS A 108 4.06 -0.41 3.28
N ALA A 109 3.56 0.72 2.77
CA ALA A 109 2.72 1.66 3.50
C ALA A 109 1.42 0.99 3.96
N TRP A 110 0.67 0.37 3.05
CA TRP A 110 -0.61 -0.26 3.38
C TRP A 110 -0.42 -1.40 4.37
N ALA A 111 0.65 -2.20 4.26
CA ALA A 111 0.96 -3.25 5.23
C ALA A 111 1.37 -2.70 6.60
N GLN A 112 2.00 -1.52 6.65
CA GLN A 112 2.48 -0.90 7.88
C GLN A 112 1.35 -0.28 8.71
N TYR A 113 0.39 0.41 8.08
CA TYR A 113 -0.65 1.15 8.81
C TYR A 113 -2.01 0.46 8.82
N THR A 114 -2.31 -0.38 7.83
CA THR A 114 -3.63 -1.02 7.68
C THR A 114 -3.51 -2.55 7.80
N ARG A 115 -4.52 -3.31 7.36
CA ARG A 115 -4.46 -4.78 7.26
C ARG A 115 -3.97 -5.28 5.90
N GLY A 116 -3.36 -4.41 5.11
CA GLY A 116 -2.87 -4.70 3.77
C GLY A 116 -3.73 -4.08 2.68
N SER A 117 -3.50 -4.50 1.43
CA SER A 117 -4.16 -3.93 0.27
C SER A 117 -4.36 -4.95 -0.86
N SER A 118 -5.27 -4.62 -1.77
CA SER A 118 -5.44 -5.28 -3.06
C SER A 118 -5.22 -4.27 -4.19
N PHE A 119 -4.26 -4.56 -5.07
CA PHE A 119 -3.98 -3.71 -6.22
C PHE A 119 -5.08 -3.86 -7.27
N TRP A 120 -5.49 -2.75 -7.88
CA TRP A 120 -6.39 -2.77 -9.04
C TRP A 120 -5.55 -2.77 -10.33
N THR A 121 -5.46 -3.87 -11.07
CA THR A 121 -6.24 -5.13 -10.97
C THR A 121 -5.37 -6.35 -11.29
N TRP A 122 -5.95 -7.56 -11.24
CA TRP A 122 -5.24 -8.81 -11.59
C TRP A 122 -4.73 -8.82 -13.04
N LYS A 123 -5.51 -8.25 -13.98
CA LYS A 123 -5.15 -8.17 -15.39
C LYS A 123 -5.81 -6.98 -16.06
N PHE A 124 -5.01 -6.15 -16.72
CA PHE A 124 -5.51 -4.95 -17.41
C PHE A 124 -4.83 -4.76 -18.78
N ARG A 125 -5.61 -4.38 -19.79
CA ARG A 125 -5.16 -4.24 -21.19
C ARG A 125 -5.52 -2.89 -21.83
N GLY A 126 -5.96 -1.91 -21.04
CA GLY A 126 -6.32 -0.59 -21.55
C GLY A 126 -5.13 0.11 -22.20
N ASN A 127 -5.37 0.69 -23.37
CA ASN A 127 -4.36 1.33 -24.21
C ASN A 127 -4.47 2.86 -24.20
N VAL A 128 -5.34 3.43 -23.36
CA VAL A 128 -5.48 4.87 -23.22
C VAL A 128 -4.15 5.44 -22.72
N PRO A 129 -3.57 6.45 -23.41
CA PRO A 129 -2.37 7.13 -22.95
C PRO A 129 -2.60 7.78 -21.59
N VAL A 130 -1.60 7.72 -20.71
CA VAL A 130 -1.60 8.48 -19.45
C VAL A 130 -0.89 9.81 -19.66
N ASN A 131 -1.07 10.75 -18.73
CA ASN A 131 -0.27 11.98 -18.74
C ASN A 131 1.17 11.66 -18.32
N GLY A 132 2.08 11.60 -19.29
CA GLY A 132 3.46 11.15 -19.12
C GLY A 132 3.79 9.99 -20.05
N GLU A 133 4.48 8.98 -19.52
CA GLU A 133 5.00 7.86 -20.29
C GLU A 133 4.02 6.67 -20.33
N GLY A 134 3.67 6.19 -21.53
CA GLY A 134 2.98 4.91 -21.71
C GLY A 134 1.44 5.00 -21.67
N THR A 135 0.81 3.88 -21.32
CA THR A 135 -0.65 3.69 -21.31
C THR A 135 -1.12 3.16 -19.98
N GLN A 136 -2.43 3.18 -19.72
CA GLN A 136 -3.02 2.62 -18.50
C GLN A 136 -2.54 1.17 -18.23
N ALA A 137 -2.40 0.30 -19.23
CA ALA A 137 -1.86 -1.06 -19.02
C ALA A 137 -0.46 -1.11 -18.40
N LYS A 138 0.33 -0.02 -18.42
CA LYS A 138 1.64 0.03 -17.75
C LYS A 138 1.55 0.32 -16.25
N TYR A 139 0.43 0.86 -15.76
CA TYR A 139 0.24 1.32 -14.38
C TYR A 139 -0.84 0.56 -13.60
N TRP A 140 -1.63 -0.28 -14.28
CA TRP A 140 -2.81 -0.97 -13.72
C TRP A 140 -2.77 -2.50 -13.84
N ASN A 141 -1.63 -3.06 -14.27
CA ASN A 141 -1.42 -4.50 -14.53
C ASN A 141 -0.14 -5.04 -13.91
#